data_AF-A0A5S9QPB8-F1
#
_entry.id   AF-A0A5S9QPB8-F1
#
_cell.length_a   1.000
_cell.length_b   1.000
_cell.length_c   1.000
_cell.angle_alpha   90.00
_cell.angle_beta   90.00
_cell.angle_gamma   90.00
#
_symmetry.space_group_name_H-M   'P 1'
#
loop_
_entity.id
_entity.type
_entity.pdbx_description
1 polymer ?
#
loop_
_entity_poly.entity_id
_entity_poly.type
_entity_poly.pdbx_seq_one_letter_code
_entity_poly.pdbx_strand_id
1 'polypeptide(L)'
;MKEKFGFLQGVFFGVLFVSPIVIYASQFGLGVWRDHSKWAEMGSALSGIYSPLIALLAFFILIKQVRSQADMNKYQYDQSFVSEARKDIDFYVGRIDAHIDDVVSNERSAREVLKYFSALNESELRTEQCREYADRFISDNRKVYNLWVAIYPILEGLHVNKEFPYEHAYSSALIKISSVLSFQTCIGLEKVYYSSNSKVEKHYLIFWKG
;
A
#
# COMPACT_ATOMS: atom_id res chain seq x y z
N MET A 1 -26.76 20.24 -11.67
CA MET A 1 -25.62 20.94 -12.34
C MET A 1 -24.87 20.02 -13.31
N LYS A 2 -24.51 18.79 -12.92
CA LYS A 2 -23.87 17.78 -13.80
C LYS A 2 -24.70 17.38 -15.04
N GLU A 3 -26.03 17.27 -14.93
CA GLU A 3 -26.90 16.88 -16.05
C GLU A 3 -26.95 17.92 -17.18
N LYS A 4 -27.04 19.22 -16.83
CA LYS A 4 -27.03 20.30 -17.83
C LYS A 4 -25.69 20.38 -18.57
N PHE A 5 -24.59 20.04 -17.90
CA PHE A 5 -23.25 20.01 -18.48
C PHE A 5 -23.09 18.86 -19.48
N GLY A 6 -23.61 17.66 -19.16
CA GLY A 6 -23.59 16.51 -20.08
C GLY A 6 -24.43 16.74 -21.34
N PHE A 7 -25.60 17.39 -21.21
CA PHE A 7 -26.43 17.75 -22.36
C PHE A 7 -25.74 18.76 -23.29
N LEU A 8 -25.13 19.82 -22.75
CA LEU A 8 -24.39 20.80 -23.55
C LEU A 8 -23.20 20.18 -24.30
N GLN A 9 -22.47 19.28 -23.66
CA GLN A 9 -21.37 18.56 -24.31
C GLN A 9 -21.88 17.69 -25.47
N GLY A 10 -23.00 16.98 -25.25
CA GLY A 10 -23.63 16.18 -26.31
C GLY A 10 -24.03 17.01 -27.52
N VAL A 11 -24.66 18.17 -27.30
CA VAL A 11 -25.02 19.11 -28.37
C VAL A 11 -23.79 19.65 -29.10
N PHE A 12 -22.75 20.04 -28.37
CA PHE A 12 -21.50 20.54 -28.96
C PHE A 12 -20.82 19.51 -29.85
N PHE A 13 -20.67 18.27 -29.39
CA PHE A 13 -20.09 17.19 -30.20
C PHE A 13 -20.98 16.86 -31.40
N GLY A 14 -22.31 16.86 -31.22
CA GLY A 14 -23.26 16.68 -32.32
C GLY A 14 -23.05 17.71 -33.44
N VAL A 15 -22.97 19.00 -33.09
CA VAL A 15 -22.72 20.07 -34.06
C VAL A 15 -21.34 19.96 -34.70
N LEU A 16 -20.30 19.66 -33.91
CA LEU A 16 -18.93 19.50 -34.38
C LEU A 16 -18.80 18.37 -35.41
N PHE A 17 -19.46 17.24 -35.19
CA PHE A 17 -19.40 16.09 -36.09
C PHE A 17 -20.38 16.16 -37.27
N VAL A 18 -21.50 16.87 -37.15
CA VAL A 18 -22.48 17.00 -38.24
C VAL A 18 -22.15 18.17 -39.17
N SER A 19 -21.50 19.23 -38.68
CA SER A 19 -21.21 20.43 -39.49
C SER A 19 -20.39 20.18 -40.75
N PRO A 20 -19.34 19.32 -40.79
CA PRO A 20 -18.60 19.07 -42.04
C PRO A 20 -19.46 18.37 -43.10
N ILE A 21 -20.40 17.51 -42.70
CA ILE A 21 -21.37 16.86 -43.58
C ILE A 21 -22.34 17.89 -44.17
N VAL A 22 -22.86 18.81 -43.34
CA VAL A 22 -23.79 19.86 -43.79
C VAL A 22 -23.09 20.84 -44.74
N ILE A 23 -21.87 21.26 -44.41
CA ILE A 23 -21.05 22.14 -45.26
C ILE A 23 -20.79 21.45 -46.60
N TYR A 24 -20.37 20.18 -46.58
CA TYR A 24 -20.14 19.42 -47.80
C TYR A 24 -21.42 19.27 -48.66
N ALA A 25 -22.54 18.89 -48.05
CA ALA A 25 -23.83 18.77 -48.73
C ALA A 25 -24.29 20.09 -49.37
N SER A 26 -23.99 21.23 -48.74
CA SER A 26 -24.32 22.56 -49.28
C SER A 26 -23.49 22.95 -50.51
N GLN A 27 -22.26 22.44 -50.63
CA GLN A 27 -21.35 22.76 -51.73
C GLN A 27 -21.46 21.78 -52.91
N PHE A 28 -21.71 20.50 -52.64
CA PHE A 28 -21.67 19.43 -53.66
C PHE A 28 -23.03 18.76 -53.92
N GLY A 29 -24.05 19.10 -53.13
CA GLY A 29 -25.38 18.48 -53.18
C GLY A 29 -25.47 17.20 -52.35
N LEU A 30 -26.70 16.69 -52.21
CA LEU A 30 -26.99 15.42 -51.53
C LEU A 30 -27.23 14.32 -52.57
N GLY A 31 -26.41 13.26 -52.57
CA GLY A 31 -26.63 12.10 -53.45
C GLY A 31 -25.44 11.16 -53.54
N VAL A 32 -25.65 10.03 -54.22
CA VAL A 32 -24.60 9.07 -54.59
C VAL A 32 -24.13 9.45 -56.00
N TRP A 33 -22.91 9.98 -56.11
CA TRP A 33 -22.37 10.36 -57.42
C TRP A 33 -21.99 9.12 -58.24
N ARG A 34 -22.31 9.12 -59.54
CA ARG A 34 -21.93 8.07 -60.49
C ARG A 34 -20.43 8.07 -60.79
N ASP A 35 -19.79 9.23 -60.66
CA ASP A 35 -18.38 9.43 -60.94
C ASP A 35 -17.54 9.17 -59.68
N HIS A 36 -16.58 8.25 -59.78
CA HIS A 36 -15.70 7.86 -58.68
C HIS A 36 -14.72 8.97 -58.26
N SER A 37 -14.42 9.93 -59.15
CA SER A 37 -13.58 11.09 -58.80
C SER A 37 -14.20 11.94 -57.70
N LYS A 38 -15.52 12.14 -57.74
CA LYS A 38 -16.28 12.90 -56.72
C LYS A 38 -16.32 12.22 -55.36
N TRP A 39 -16.26 10.88 -55.33
CA TRP A 39 -16.10 10.12 -54.09
C TRP A 39 -14.74 10.35 -53.44
N ALA A 40 -13.67 10.39 -54.25
CA ALA A 40 -12.32 10.68 -53.76
C ALA A 40 -12.20 12.12 -53.23
N GLU A 41 -12.79 13.10 -53.92
CA GLU A 41 -12.84 14.50 -53.47
C GLU A 41 -13.61 14.66 -52.15
N MET A 42 -14.78 14.00 -52.03
CA MET A 42 -15.53 13.95 -50.77
C MET A 42 -14.69 13.35 -49.63
N GLY A 43 -14.09 12.19 -49.90
CA GLY A 43 -13.25 11.48 -48.95
C GLY A 43 -12.12 12.36 -48.45
N SER A 44 -11.40 13.03 -49.36
CA SER A 44 -10.29 13.93 -49.03
C SER A 44 -10.74 15.16 -48.23
N ALA A 45 -11.87 15.78 -48.59
CA ALA A 45 -12.39 16.95 -47.88
C ALA A 45 -12.83 16.61 -46.45
N LEU A 46 -13.59 15.52 -46.29
CA LEU A 46 -14.06 15.06 -44.98
C LEU A 46 -12.91 14.50 -44.13
N SER A 47 -12.00 13.71 -44.71
CA SER A 47 -10.85 13.16 -43.98
C SER A 47 -9.88 14.26 -43.52
N GLY A 48 -9.72 15.33 -44.29
CA GLY A 48 -8.90 16.48 -43.90
C GLY A 48 -9.39 17.17 -42.62
N ILE A 49 -10.70 17.15 -42.36
CA ILE A 49 -11.32 17.73 -41.17
C ILE A 49 -11.44 16.69 -40.05
N TYR A 50 -11.99 15.51 -40.35
CA TYR A 50 -12.25 14.50 -39.32
C TYR A 50 -11.00 13.81 -38.82
N SER A 51 -9.95 13.62 -39.63
CA SER A 51 -8.75 12.92 -39.15
C SER A 51 -8.05 13.70 -38.02
N PRO A 52 -7.77 15.01 -38.15
CA PRO A 52 -7.23 15.79 -37.04
C PRO A 52 -8.19 15.89 -35.84
N LEU A 53 -9.50 16.02 -36.07
CA LEU A 53 -10.50 16.09 -35.00
C LEU A 53 -10.56 14.79 -34.18
N ILE A 54 -10.61 13.65 -34.85
CA ILE A 54 -10.62 12.32 -34.21
C ILE A 54 -9.29 12.08 -33.51
N ALA A 55 -8.15 12.44 -34.12
CA ALA A 55 -6.84 12.33 -33.49
C ALA A 55 -6.75 13.18 -32.21
N LEU A 56 -7.26 14.42 -32.24
CA LEU A 56 -7.31 15.29 -31.06
C LEU A 56 -8.20 14.71 -29.96
N LEU A 57 -9.38 14.19 -30.31
CA LEU A 57 -10.29 13.54 -29.37
C LEU A 57 -9.64 12.31 -28.73
N ALA A 58 -9.02 11.45 -29.53
CA ALA A 58 -8.28 10.29 -29.06
C ALA A 58 -7.15 10.69 -28.11
N PHE A 59 -6.41 11.75 -28.42
CA PHE A 59 -5.37 12.29 -27.55
C PHE A 59 -5.94 12.75 -26.19
N PHE A 60 -7.07 13.46 -26.17
CA PHE A 60 -7.72 13.85 -24.91
C PHE A 60 -8.19 12.63 -24.09
N ILE A 61 -8.69 11.59 -24.74
CA ILE A 61 -9.09 10.34 -24.09
C ILE A 61 -7.87 9.68 -23.45
N LEU A 62 -6.76 9.58 -24.19
CA LEU A 62 -5.51 8.99 -23.69
C LEU A 62 -4.99 9.74 -22.47
N ILE A 63 -5.01 11.08 -22.46
CA ILE A 63 -4.61 11.86 -21.28
C ILE A 63 -5.45 11.49 -20.05
N LYS A 64 -6.78 11.38 -20.20
CA LYS A 64 -7.66 10.99 -19.10
C LYS A 64 -7.38 9.55 -18.65
N GLN A 65 -7.15 8.65 -19.60
CA GLN A 65 -6.86 7.25 -19.33
C GLN A 65 -5.56 7.09 -18.55
N VAL A 66 -4.49 7.78 -18.95
CA VAL A 66 -3.19 7.74 -18.25
C VAL A 66 -3.33 8.21 -16.81
N ARG A 67 -4.06 9.30 -16.56
CA ARG A 67 -4.31 9.78 -15.19
C ARG A 67 -5.09 8.77 -14.36
N SER A 68 -6.19 8.24 -14.89
CA SER A 68 -6.98 7.22 -14.20
C SER A 68 -6.19 5.93 -13.94
N GLN A 69 -5.30 5.55 -14.86
CA GLN A 69 -4.44 4.38 -14.71
C GLN A 69 -3.38 4.61 -13.62
N ALA A 70 -2.82 5.82 -13.54
CA ALA A 70 -1.87 6.18 -12.48
C ALA A 70 -2.52 6.07 -11.09
N ASP A 71 -3.74 6.59 -10.93
CA ASP A 71 -4.50 6.47 -9.69
C ASP A 71 -4.80 5.01 -9.35
N MET A 72 -5.28 4.23 -10.32
CA MET A 72 -5.55 2.80 -10.16
C MET A 72 -4.29 2.02 -9.75
N ASN A 73 -3.16 2.29 -10.40
CA ASN A 73 -1.88 1.65 -10.10
C ASN A 73 -1.44 1.96 -8.67
N LYS A 74 -1.60 3.20 -8.22
CA LYS A 74 -1.31 3.59 -6.84
C LYS A 74 -2.19 2.80 -5.85
N TYR A 75 -3.50 2.77 -6.08
CA TYR A 75 -4.41 2.00 -5.23
C TYR A 75 -4.09 0.50 -5.20
N GLN A 76 -3.76 -0.10 -6.34
CA GLN A 76 -3.36 -1.51 -6.42
C GLN A 76 -2.05 -1.77 -5.68
N TYR A 77 -1.06 -0.89 -5.83
CA TYR A 77 0.20 -0.98 -5.11
C TYR A 77 -0.04 -0.91 -3.59
N ASP A 78 -0.80 0.09 -3.14
CA ASP A 78 -1.10 0.29 -1.71
C ASP A 78 -1.82 -0.92 -1.11
N GLN A 79 -2.82 -1.47 -1.82
CA GLN A 79 -3.55 -2.68 -1.39
C GLN A 79 -2.63 -3.91 -1.37
N SER A 80 -1.78 -4.08 -2.38
CA SER A 80 -0.84 -5.21 -2.45
C SER A 80 0.17 -5.14 -1.31
N PHE A 81 0.75 -3.97 -1.06
CA PHE A 81 1.71 -3.76 0.03
C PHE A 81 1.07 -4.05 1.39
N VAL A 82 -0.11 -3.48 1.67
CA VAL A 82 -0.83 -3.73 2.93
C VAL A 82 -1.23 -5.20 3.06
N SER A 83 -1.66 -5.84 1.98
CA SER A 83 -2.01 -7.26 2.01
C SER A 83 -0.80 -8.12 2.33
N GLU A 84 0.37 -7.82 1.77
CA GLU A 84 1.58 -8.60 2.01
C GLU A 84 2.10 -8.39 3.43
N ALA A 85 2.14 -7.13 3.89
CA ALA A 85 2.49 -6.79 5.27
C ALA A 85 1.64 -7.55 6.29
N ARG A 86 0.32 -7.69 6.04
CA ARG A 86 -0.58 -8.47 6.89
C ARG A 86 -0.23 -9.96 6.91
N LYS A 87 0.09 -10.56 5.75
CA LYS A 87 0.48 -11.98 5.67
C LYS A 87 1.79 -12.23 6.41
N ASP A 88 2.77 -11.36 6.22
CA ASP A 88 4.08 -11.48 6.88
C ASP A 88 3.96 -11.36 8.39
N ILE A 89 3.17 -10.39 8.87
CA ILE A 89 2.89 -10.25 10.31
C ILE A 89 2.17 -11.49 10.83
N ASP A 90 1.16 -11.99 10.14
CA ASP A 90 0.43 -13.20 10.53
C ASP A 90 1.35 -14.42 10.61
N PHE A 91 2.25 -14.57 9.63
CA PHE A 91 3.25 -15.62 9.60
C PHE A 91 4.24 -15.49 10.75
N TYR A 92 4.85 -14.31 10.95
CA TYR A 92 5.86 -14.11 12.01
C TYR A 92 5.26 -14.25 13.40
N VAL A 93 4.12 -13.63 13.65
CA VAL A 93 3.44 -13.72 14.95
C VAL A 93 3.01 -15.15 15.24
N GLY A 94 2.40 -15.85 14.28
CA GLY A 94 2.00 -17.24 14.46
C GLY A 94 3.19 -18.16 14.71
N ARG A 95 4.34 -17.89 14.09
CA ARG A 95 5.58 -18.63 14.36
C ARG A 95 6.20 -18.32 15.71
N ILE A 96 6.11 -17.08 16.18
CA ILE A 96 6.55 -16.72 17.53
C ILE A 96 5.67 -17.45 18.55
N ASP A 97 4.34 -17.34 18.42
CA ASP A 97 3.39 -17.97 19.35
C ASP A 97 3.57 -19.48 19.43
N ALA A 98 3.83 -20.15 18.30
CA ALA A 98 4.10 -21.58 18.26
C ALA A 98 5.39 -22.03 18.94
N HIS A 99 6.37 -21.13 19.14
CA HIS A 99 7.70 -21.48 19.65
C HIS A 99 8.04 -20.82 21.00
N ILE A 100 7.23 -19.88 21.46
CA ILE A 100 7.54 -19.12 22.68
C ILE A 100 7.27 -19.90 23.97
N ASP A 101 6.43 -20.93 23.88
CA ASP A 101 6.11 -21.85 24.97
C ASP A 101 6.92 -23.16 24.90
N ASP A 102 7.76 -23.32 23.86
CA ASP A 102 8.73 -24.41 23.81
C ASP A 102 9.67 -24.26 25.02
N VAL A 103 9.86 -25.36 25.77
CA VAL A 103 10.77 -25.37 26.92
C VAL A 103 12.19 -25.27 26.38
N VAL A 104 12.88 -24.20 26.74
CA VAL A 104 14.29 -23.99 26.40
C VAL A 104 15.13 -24.24 27.65
N SER A 105 16.42 -24.50 27.45
CA SER A 105 17.41 -24.85 28.48
C SER A 105 17.17 -24.12 29.83
N ASN A 106 17.18 -24.88 30.93
CA ASN A 106 16.82 -24.51 32.31
C ASN A 106 15.33 -24.63 32.72
N GLU A 107 14.56 -25.52 32.09
CA GLU A 107 13.18 -25.88 32.48
C GLU A 107 12.16 -24.72 32.47
N ARG A 108 12.49 -23.60 31.80
CA ARG A 108 11.58 -22.45 31.65
C ARG A 108 11.31 -22.19 30.17
N SER A 109 10.06 -21.84 29.87
CA SER A 109 9.66 -21.37 28.55
C SER A 109 10.24 -19.98 28.27
N ALA A 110 10.36 -19.61 26.99
CA ALA A 110 10.74 -18.26 26.60
C ALA A 110 9.76 -17.22 27.17
N ARG A 111 8.46 -17.55 27.23
CA ARG A 111 7.40 -16.69 27.79
C ARG A 111 7.64 -16.35 29.26
N GLU A 112 8.07 -17.31 30.08
CA GLU A 112 8.39 -17.07 31.50
C GLU A 112 9.59 -16.14 31.68
N VAL A 113 10.62 -16.29 30.85
CA VAL A 113 11.78 -15.38 30.86
C VAL A 113 11.35 -13.97 30.46
N LEU A 114 10.51 -13.83 29.43
CA LEU A 114 10.01 -12.54 28.96
C LEU A 114 9.12 -11.85 30.00
N LYS A 115 8.40 -12.61 30.82
CA LYS A 115 7.66 -12.06 31.97
C LYS A 115 8.58 -11.35 32.96
N TYR A 116 9.76 -11.91 33.24
CA TYR A 116 10.76 -11.24 34.06
C TYR A 116 11.24 -9.93 33.40
N PHE A 117 11.64 -9.96 32.13
CA PHE A 117 12.06 -8.75 31.41
C PHE A 117 10.97 -7.68 31.38
N SER A 118 9.71 -8.07 31.21
CA SER A 118 8.57 -7.15 31.18
C SER A 118 8.43 -6.31 32.46
N ALA A 119 8.88 -6.84 33.60
CA ALA A 119 8.80 -6.19 34.91
C ALA A 119 9.99 -5.26 35.22
N LEU A 120 11.10 -5.36 34.47
CA LEU A 120 12.31 -4.57 34.73
C LEU A 120 12.14 -3.11 34.34
N ASN A 121 12.75 -2.21 35.12
CA ASN A 121 12.82 -0.79 34.84
C ASN A 121 13.98 -0.47 33.88
N GLU A 122 13.95 0.74 33.31
CA GLU A 122 14.93 1.16 32.31
C GLU A 122 16.38 1.14 32.81
N SER A 123 16.62 1.53 34.06
CA SER A 123 17.96 1.49 34.67
C SER A 123 18.50 0.06 34.82
N GLU A 124 17.63 -0.90 35.14
CA GLU A 124 17.98 -2.31 35.30
C GLU A 124 18.34 -2.95 33.95
N LEU A 125 17.65 -2.55 32.87
CA LEU A 125 17.87 -3.06 31.52
C LEU A 125 19.23 -2.68 30.91
N ARG A 126 19.85 -1.59 31.38
CA ARG A 126 21.15 -1.11 30.89
C ARG A 126 22.34 -1.64 31.70
N THR A 127 22.10 -2.45 32.72
CA THR A 127 23.17 -3.12 33.48
C THR A 127 23.88 -4.17 32.62
N GLU A 128 25.15 -4.46 32.93
CA GLU A 128 25.91 -5.51 32.24
C GLU A 128 25.32 -6.90 32.49
N GLN A 129 24.89 -7.18 33.72
CA GLN A 129 24.21 -8.42 34.07
C GLN A 129 22.93 -8.65 33.24
N CYS A 130 22.09 -7.62 33.08
CA CYS A 130 20.87 -7.76 32.28
C CYS A 130 21.17 -7.99 30.80
N ARG A 131 22.23 -7.36 30.27
CA ARG A 131 22.71 -7.60 28.91
C ARG A 131 23.14 -9.04 28.69
N GLU A 132 23.94 -9.60 29.59
CA GLU A 132 24.33 -11.01 29.50
C GLU A 132 23.12 -11.96 29.54
N TYR A 133 22.11 -11.63 30.34
CA TYR A 133 20.87 -12.40 30.40
C TYR A 133 20.06 -12.28 29.10
N ALA A 134 20.00 -11.09 28.50
CA ALA A 134 19.35 -10.86 27.22
C ALA A 134 20.07 -11.62 26.09
N ASP A 135 21.41 -11.58 26.06
CA ASP A 135 22.22 -12.27 25.06
C ASP A 135 22.07 -13.79 25.16
N ARG A 136 22.00 -14.35 26.38
CA ARG A 136 21.66 -15.76 26.60
C ARG A 136 20.27 -16.09 26.08
N PHE A 137 19.26 -15.29 26.42
CA PHE A 137 17.91 -15.47 25.89
C PHE A 137 17.91 -15.49 24.36
N ILE A 138 18.63 -14.56 23.71
CA ILE A 138 18.72 -14.48 22.25
C ILE A 138 19.41 -15.71 21.65
N SER A 139 20.50 -16.17 22.27
CA SER A 139 21.20 -17.38 21.84
C SER A 139 20.28 -18.60 21.88
N ASP A 140 19.55 -18.75 22.98
CA ASP A 140 18.69 -19.89 23.26
C ASP A 140 17.38 -19.83 22.45
N ASN A 141 16.88 -18.63 22.15
CA ASN A 141 15.59 -18.38 21.48
C ASN A 141 15.74 -17.63 20.16
N ARG A 142 16.83 -17.90 19.42
CA ARG A 142 17.22 -17.14 18.23
C ARG A 142 16.11 -17.01 17.19
N LYS A 143 15.30 -18.05 17.02
CA LYS A 143 14.17 -18.03 16.08
C LYS A 143 13.10 -17.03 16.49
N VAL A 144 12.67 -17.05 17.75
CA VAL A 144 11.68 -16.11 18.30
C VAL A 144 12.20 -14.69 18.20
N TYR A 145 13.45 -14.45 18.62
CA TYR A 145 14.05 -13.12 18.58
C TYR A 145 14.18 -12.57 17.14
N ASN A 146 14.68 -13.36 16.20
CA ASN A 146 14.85 -12.91 14.81
C ASN A 146 13.50 -12.59 14.15
N LEU A 147 12.47 -13.40 14.41
CA LEU A 147 11.11 -13.14 13.92
C LEU A 147 10.54 -11.85 14.52
N TRP A 148 10.78 -11.60 15.81
CA TRP A 148 10.38 -10.35 16.46
C TRP A 148 11.03 -9.14 15.80
N VAL A 149 12.35 -9.17 15.61
CA VAL A 149 13.09 -8.08 14.94
C VAL A 149 12.62 -7.88 13.50
N ALA A 150 12.24 -8.95 12.79
CA ALA A 150 11.74 -8.87 11.41
C ALA A 150 10.36 -8.18 11.28
N ILE A 151 9.58 -8.08 12.37
CA ILE A 151 8.29 -7.37 12.36
C ILE A 151 8.49 -5.85 12.28
N TYR A 152 9.58 -5.31 12.84
CA TYR A 152 9.79 -3.85 12.91
C TYR A 152 9.81 -3.15 11.55
N PRO A 153 10.59 -3.59 10.55
CA PRO A 153 10.59 -2.94 9.23
C PRO A 153 9.20 -2.89 8.57
N ILE A 154 8.37 -3.92 8.81
CA ILE A 154 7.00 -3.97 8.28
C ILE A 154 6.13 -2.93 8.98
N LEU A 155 6.19 -2.88 10.32
CA LEU A 155 5.45 -1.90 11.11
C LEU A 155 5.86 -0.47 10.77
N GLU A 156 7.16 -0.20 10.65
CA GLU A 156 7.68 1.10 10.20
C GLU A 156 7.18 1.44 8.78
N GLY A 157 7.25 0.49 7.84
CA GLY A 157 6.74 0.69 6.48
C GLY A 157 5.24 1.04 6.44
N LEU A 158 4.43 0.42 7.30
CA LEU A 158 3.02 0.78 7.47
C LEU A 158 2.83 2.13 8.20
N HIS A 159 3.74 2.49 9.10
CA HIS A 159 3.63 3.70 9.92
C HIS A 159 4.03 4.98 9.18
N VAL A 160 4.90 4.90 8.17
CA VAL A 160 5.38 6.06 7.40
C VAL A 160 4.22 6.83 6.75
N ASN A 161 3.20 6.13 6.25
CA ASN A 161 2.04 6.75 5.62
C ASN A 161 0.86 6.85 6.61
N LYS A 162 0.41 8.08 6.89
CA LYS A 162 -0.73 8.39 7.79
C LYS A 162 -2.09 8.41 7.09
N GLU A 163 -2.16 7.97 5.84
CA GLU A 163 -3.40 7.88 5.09
C GLU A 163 -3.94 6.44 5.09
N PHE A 164 -5.25 6.33 4.84
CA PHE A 164 -5.85 5.04 4.50
C PHE A 164 -5.18 4.47 3.23
N PRO A 165 -4.86 3.16 3.15
CA PRO A 165 -5.14 2.09 4.11
C PRO A 165 -4.05 1.83 5.17
N TYR A 166 -2.93 2.54 5.12
CA TYR A 166 -1.71 2.24 5.88
C TYR A 166 -1.90 2.40 7.39
N GLU A 167 -2.42 3.54 7.85
CA GLU A 167 -2.60 3.81 9.29
C GLU A 167 -3.53 2.80 9.97
N HIS A 168 -4.60 2.41 9.28
CA HIS A 168 -5.55 1.39 9.74
C HIS A 168 -4.88 0.01 9.80
N ALA A 169 -4.06 -0.33 8.80
CA ALA A 169 -3.33 -1.58 8.77
C ALA A 169 -2.26 -1.64 9.88
N TYR A 170 -1.54 -0.54 10.13
CA TYR A 170 -0.59 -0.41 11.24
C TYR A 170 -1.30 -0.64 12.59
N SER A 171 -2.38 0.08 12.85
CA SER A 171 -3.14 -0.05 14.10
C SER A 171 -3.70 -1.46 14.29
N SER A 172 -4.24 -2.05 13.21
CA SER A 172 -4.73 -3.43 13.22
C SER A 172 -3.63 -4.45 13.49
N ALA A 173 -2.41 -4.21 12.96
CA ALA A 173 -1.27 -5.07 13.22
C ALA A 173 -0.86 -5.03 14.69
N LEU A 174 -0.77 -3.84 15.31
CA LEU A 174 -0.43 -3.73 16.73
C LEU A 174 -1.43 -4.45 17.64
N ILE A 175 -2.73 -4.27 17.36
CA ILE A 175 -3.80 -4.97 18.08
C ILE A 175 -3.65 -6.48 17.91
N LYS A 176 -3.40 -6.96 16.69
CA LYS A 176 -3.23 -8.39 16.43
C LYS A 176 -2.01 -8.96 17.16
N ILE A 177 -0.85 -8.33 17.02
CA ILE A 177 0.40 -8.76 17.66
C ILE A 177 0.21 -8.87 19.18
N SER A 178 -0.33 -7.82 19.80
CA SER A 178 -0.56 -7.80 21.25
C SER A 178 -1.66 -8.77 21.71
N SER A 179 -2.63 -9.10 20.84
CA SER A 179 -3.69 -10.07 21.17
C SER A 179 -3.18 -11.51 21.10
N VAL A 180 -2.37 -11.84 20.10
CA VAL A 180 -1.84 -13.21 19.94
C VAL A 180 -0.73 -13.49 20.95
N LEU A 181 0.26 -12.60 21.05
CA LEU A 181 1.43 -12.84 21.91
C LEU A 181 1.18 -12.45 23.38
N SER A 182 0.12 -11.70 23.66
CA SER A 182 -0.05 -10.86 24.87
C SER A 182 0.82 -9.60 24.87
N PHE A 183 0.26 -8.51 25.40
CA PHE A 183 0.97 -7.24 25.55
C PHE A 183 2.24 -7.37 26.41
N GLN A 184 2.18 -8.18 27.48
CA GLN A 184 3.31 -8.42 28.37
C GLN A 184 4.50 -9.06 27.66
N THR A 185 4.25 -10.06 26.81
CA THR A 185 5.26 -10.69 25.98
C THR A 185 5.88 -9.71 24.99
N CYS A 186 5.06 -8.87 24.35
CA CYS A 186 5.55 -7.84 23.44
C CYS A 186 6.53 -6.90 24.16
N ILE A 187 6.17 -6.37 25.32
CA ILE A 187 7.07 -5.55 26.15
C ILE A 187 8.34 -6.31 26.53
N GLY A 188 8.21 -7.57 26.94
CA GLY A 188 9.38 -8.41 27.27
C GLY A 188 10.36 -8.52 26.10
N LEU A 189 9.85 -8.76 24.89
CA LEU A 189 10.67 -8.87 23.68
C LEU A 189 11.34 -7.54 23.32
N GLU A 190 10.63 -6.42 23.45
CA GLU A 190 11.21 -5.08 23.25
C GLU A 190 12.29 -4.77 24.27
N LYS A 191 12.10 -5.16 25.53
CA LYS A 191 13.09 -4.94 26.59
C LYS A 191 14.33 -5.81 26.42
N VAL A 192 14.19 -7.04 25.93
CA VAL A 192 15.32 -7.87 25.50
C VAL A 192 16.08 -7.21 24.34
N TYR A 193 15.36 -6.72 23.33
CA TYR A 193 15.95 -6.00 22.20
C TYR A 193 16.68 -4.72 22.64
N TYR A 194 16.07 -3.95 23.54
CA TYR A 194 16.65 -2.74 24.13
C TYR A 194 17.90 -3.04 24.97
N SER A 195 17.86 -4.09 25.78
CA SER A 195 19.00 -4.45 26.64
C SER A 195 20.18 -4.89 25.77
N SER A 196 19.98 -5.83 24.84
CA SER A 196 21.02 -6.33 23.93
C SER A 196 21.59 -5.28 22.98
N ASN A 197 20.81 -4.25 22.60
CA ASN A 197 21.26 -3.22 21.67
C ASN A 197 21.39 -1.84 22.33
N SER A 198 22.62 -1.44 22.64
CA SER A 198 22.93 -0.15 23.27
C SER A 198 22.59 1.07 22.42
N LYS A 199 22.44 0.91 21.11
CA LYS A 199 22.13 2.01 20.17
C LYS A 199 20.63 2.27 20.02
N VAL A 200 19.78 1.32 20.46
CA VAL A 200 18.35 1.47 20.36
C VAL A 200 17.87 2.40 21.46
N GLU A 201 17.23 3.48 21.05
CA GLU A 201 16.55 4.40 21.95
C GLU A 201 15.11 3.92 22.20
N LYS A 202 14.61 4.20 23.40
CA LYS A 202 13.27 3.77 23.83
C LYS A 202 12.16 4.28 22.92
N HIS A 203 12.33 5.43 22.27
CA HIS A 203 11.30 5.97 21.39
C HIS A 203 11.15 5.21 20.07
N TYR A 204 12.03 4.26 19.75
CA TYR A 204 11.82 3.35 18.61
C TYR A 204 11.04 2.09 19.00
N LEU A 205 10.75 1.92 20.29
CA LEU A 205 10.01 0.77 20.80
C LEU A 205 8.52 1.11 20.86
N ILE A 206 7.71 0.22 20.33
CA ILE A 206 6.32 0.43 20.00
C ILE A 206 5.43 0.11 21.20
N PHE A 207 5.66 -1.04 21.84
CA PHE A 207 4.81 -1.56 22.91
C PHE A 207 5.21 -1.05 24.30
N TRP A 208 6.48 -0.70 24.52
CA TRP A 208 6.98 -0.21 25.81
C TRP A 208 6.60 1.27 26.08
N LYS A 209 6.07 1.98 25.09
CA LYS A 209 5.49 3.31 25.28
C LYS A 209 4.05 3.29 25.83
N GLY A 210 3.37 2.15 25.69
CA GLY A 210 1.96 1.97 26.05
C GLY A 210 1.73 1.78 27.54
#